data_AF-A0A398D5V9-F1
#
_entry.id   AF-A0A398D5V9-F1
#
_cell.length_a   1.000
_cell.length_b   1.000
_cell.length_c   1.000
_cell.angle_alpha   90.00
_cell.angle_beta   90.00
_cell.angle_gamma   90.00
#
_symmetry.space_group_name_H-M   'P 1'
#
loop_
_entity.id
_entity.type
_entity.pdbx_description
1 polymer ?
#
loop_
_entity_poly.entity_id
_entity_poly.type
_entity_poly.pdbx_seq_one_letter_code
_entity_poly.pdbx_strand_id
1 'polypeptide(L)' 'DVSLHTAVGNGTLRIPGKPGAQLSIGSVLGKVLSSGFVAEGSKSFLNASAASGADRRLVVHIDNAIGQIQLVEVQQ' A
#
# COMPACT_ATOMS: atom_id res chain seq x y z
N ASP A 1 -5.39 8.92 7.97
CA ASP A 1 -4.70 7.67 8.36
C ASP A 1 -5.72 6.55 8.32
N VAL A 2 -5.34 5.39 7.81
CA VAL A 2 -6.16 4.17 7.80
C VAL A 2 -5.30 3.05 8.38
N SER A 3 -5.75 2.44 9.47
CA SER A 3 -5.05 1.31 10.09
C SER A 3 -5.91 0.05 10.03
N LEU A 4 -5.34 -1.05 9.57
CA LEU A 4 -5.96 -2.38 9.53
C LEU A 4 -5.13 -3.34 10.38
N HIS A 5 -5.74 -3.90 11.41
CA HIS A 5 -5.03 -4.81 12.30
C HIS A 5 -4.70 -6.15 11.62
N THR A 6 -5.61 -6.67 10.79
CA THR A 6 -5.39 -7.92 10.06
C THR A 6 -6.15 -7.92 8.75
N ALA A 7 -5.49 -8.29 7.66
CA ALA A 7 -6.10 -8.57 6.36
C ALA A 7 -5.85 -10.03 6.00
N VAL A 8 -6.93 -10.82 5.80
CA VAL A 8 -6.87 -12.25 5.49
C VAL A 8 -7.57 -12.54 4.16
N GLY A 9 -6.91 -13.30 3.29
CA GLY A 9 -7.42 -13.76 2.00
C GLY A 9 -6.71 -13.13 0.81
N ASN A 10 -7.34 -13.22 -0.36
CA ASN A 10 -6.86 -12.56 -1.57
C ASN A 10 -7.65 -11.28 -1.78
N GLY A 11 -6.95 -10.15 -1.89
CA GLY A 11 -7.60 -8.85 -1.99
C GLY A 11 -6.85 -7.87 -2.87
N THR A 12 -7.59 -6.89 -3.41
CA THR A 12 -7.04 -5.77 -4.16
C THR A 12 -7.25 -4.49 -3.37
N LEU A 13 -6.17 -3.80 -3.04
CA LEU A 13 -6.20 -2.49 -2.43
C LEU A 13 -6.06 -1.43 -3.54
N ARG A 14 -7.14 -0.70 -3.80
CA ARG A 14 -7.18 0.39 -4.77
C ARG A 14 -6.82 1.68 -4.08
N ILE A 15 -5.71 2.29 -4.47
CA ILE A 15 -5.17 3.51 -3.88
C ILE A 15 -5.29 4.64 -4.90
N PRO A 16 -5.85 5.81 -4.55
CA PRO A 16 -5.91 6.93 -5.49
C PRO A 16 -4.52 7.40 -5.89
N GLY A 17 -4.35 7.80 -7.15
CA GLY A 17 -3.07 8.32 -7.64
C GLY A 17 -2.71 9.70 -7.09
N LYS A 18 -3.71 10.46 -6.60
CA LYS A 18 -3.54 11.71 -5.85
C LYS A 18 -4.55 11.75 -4.69
N PRO A 19 -4.19 12.22 -3.48
CA PRO A 19 -2.86 12.69 -3.07
C PRO A 19 -1.82 11.55 -3.04
N GLY A 20 -0.58 11.85 -2.63
CA GLY A 20 0.42 10.80 -2.41
C GLY A 20 -0.11 9.74 -1.43
N ALA A 21 0.36 8.49 -1.55
CA ALA A 21 -0.02 7.42 -0.65
C ALA A 21 1.21 6.63 -0.20
N GLN A 22 1.23 6.30 1.09
CA GLN A 22 2.22 5.44 1.71
C GLN A 22 1.49 4.27 2.38
N LEU A 23 1.84 3.05 2.00
CA LEU A 23 1.36 1.82 2.59
C LEU A 23 2.51 1.14 3.33
N SER A 24 2.29 0.74 4.58
CA SER A 24 3.25 -0.07 5.31
C SER A 24 2.58 -1.31 5.89
N ILE A 25 3.26 -2.46 5.80
CA ILE A 25 2.75 -3.75 6.26
C ILE A 25 3.69 -4.31 7.33
N GLY A 26 3.20 -4.60 8.53
CA GLY A 26 4.03 -5.11 9.63
C GLY A 26 4.54 -6.52 9.36
N SER A 27 3.64 -7.46 9.08
CA SER A 27 3.96 -8.85 8.74
C SER A 27 3.22 -9.31 7.48
N VAL A 28 3.86 -10.17 6.68
CA VAL A 28 3.27 -10.77 5.47
C VAL A 28 3.50 -12.27 5.51
N LEU A 29 2.42 -13.04 5.56
CA LEU A 29 2.40 -14.48 5.30
C LEU A 29 1.69 -14.72 3.96
N GLY A 30 2.45 -14.60 2.86
CA GLY A 30 1.93 -14.68 1.51
C GLY A 30 2.68 -13.78 0.55
N LYS A 31 1.97 -13.09 -0.35
CA LYS A 31 2.58 -12.26 -1.40
C LYS A 31 1.94 -10.88 -1.48
N VAL A 32 2.76 -9.87 -1.72
CA VAL A 32 2.31 -8.52 -2.08
C VAL A 32 2.68 -8.26 -3.53
N LEU A 33 1.68 -7.96 -4.36
CA LEU A 33 1.84 -7.57 -5.75
C LEU A 33 1.72 -6.05 -5.84
N SER A 34 2.84 -5.36 -5.94
CA SER A 34 2.92 -3.89 -5.82
C SER A 34 3.27 -3.18 -7.12
N SER A 35 2.83 -3.69 -8.27
CA SER A 35 3.15 -3.09 -9.57
C SER A 35 2.69 -1.63 -9.65
N GLY A 36 3.56 -0.73 -10.09
CA GLY A 36 3.30 0.72 -10.13
C GLY A 36 3.57 1.45 -8.82
N PHE A 37 3.90 0.73 -7.74
CA PHE A 37 4.33 1.33 -6.48
C PHE A 37 5.85 1.24 -6.33
N VAL A 38 6.45 2.29 -5.78
CA VAL A 38 7.85 2.30 -5.38
C VAL A 38 7.96 1.61 -4.03
N ALA A 39 8.74 0.53 -3.96
CA ALA A 39 9.02 -0.15 -2.69
C ALA A 39 10.09 0.61 -1.90
N GLU A 40 9.74 1.09 -0.71
CA GLU A 40 10.66 1.72 0.24
C GLU A 40 11.11 0.68 1.27
N GLY A 41 11.81 -0.35 0.79
CA GLY A 41 12.16 -1.55 1.56
C GLY A 41 11.22 -2.72 1.32
N SER A 42 11.21 -3.70 2.22
CA SER A 42 10.51 -4.98 1.99
C SER A 42 9.01 -4.96 2.29
N LYS A 43 8.51 -3.94 3.00
CA LYS A 43 7.11 -3.87 3.45
C LYS A 43 6.50 -2.47 3.44
N SER A 44 7.15 -1.52 2.77
CA SER A 44 6.63 -0.15 2.60
C SER A 44 6.54 0.18 1.12
N PHE A 45 5.46 0.82 0.71
CA PHE A 45 5.13 1.07 -0.70
C PHE A 45 4.59 2.49 -0.86
N LEU A 46 5.12 3.22 -1.83
CA LEU A 46 4.67 4.56 -2.20
C LEU A 46 4.03 4.55 -3.57
N ASN A 47 2.93 5.28 -3.76
CA ASN A 47 2.46 5.59 -5.11
C ASN A 47 3.38 6.63 -5.79
N ALA A 48 3.22 6.84 -7.10
CA ALA A 48 4.07 7.76 -7.86
C ALA A 48 4.09 9.19 -7.30
N SER A 49 2.94 9.67 -6.82
CA SER A 49 2.82 11.01 -6.24
C SER A 49 3.56 11.15 -4.91
N ALA A 50 3.52 10.16 -4.02
CA ALA A 50 4.28 10.19 -2.78
C ALA A 50 5.79 10.05 -3.00
N ALA A 51 6.20 9.19 -3.94
CA ALA A 51 7.60 9.03 -4.33
C ALA A 51 8.19 10.34 -4.92
N SER A 52 7.34 11.17 -5.53
CA SER A 52 7.71 12.48 -6.07
C SER A 52 7.64 13.62 -5.03
N GLY A 53 7.46 13.31 -3.75
CA GLY A 53 7.52 14.28 -2.66
C GLY A 53 6.22 15.04 -2.37
N ALA A 54 5.05 14.46 -2.65
CA ALA A 54 3.77 15.10 -2.33
C ALA A 54 3.64 15.50 -0.84
N ASP A 55 3.15 16.73 -0.61
CA ASP A 55 2.97 17.34 0.72
C ASP A 55 1.87 16.67 1.56
N ARG A 56 0.81 16.19 0.89
CA ARG A 56 -0.29 15.47 1.53
C ARG A 56 -0.21 14.00 1.18
N ARG A 57 -0.34 13.14 2.20
CA ARG A 57 -0.27 11.69 2.04
C ARG A 57 -1.42 10.97 2.72
N LEU A 58 -2.01 10.02 2.00
CA LEU A 58 -2.80 8.95 2.60
C LEU A 58 -1.82 7.94 3.19
N VAL A 59 -1.80 7.82 4.52
CA VAL A 59 -1.04 6.79 5.21
C VAL A 59 -1.95 5.60 5.49
N VAL A 60 -1.53 4.42 5.04
CA VAL A 60 -2.21 3.15 5.26
C VAL A 60 -1.25 2.22 6.01
N HIS A 61 -1.69 1.69 7.14
CA HIS A 61 -0.93 0.72 7.91
C HIS A 61 -1.70 -0.60 8.01
N ILE A 62 -1.03 -1.71 7.75
CA ILE A 62 -1.58 -3.07 7.93
C ILE A 62 -0.65 -3.82 8.88
N ASP A 63 -1.10 -4.18 10.09
CA ASP A 63 -0.20 -4.86 11.03
C ASP A 63 0.17 -6.25 10.50
N ASN A 64 -0.83 -6.99 10.00
CA ASN A 64 -0.67 -8.36 9.53
C ASN A 64 -1.45 -8.62 8.23
N ALA A 65 -0.76 -9.15 7.21
CA ALA A 65 -1.33 -9.57 5.94
C ALA A 65 -1.12 -11.07 5.72
N ILE A 66 -2.20 -11.83 5.56
CA ILE A 66 -2.18 -13.27 5.30
C ILE A 66 -2.89 -13.56 3.98
N GLY A 67 -2.17 -14.09 3.00
CA GLY A 67 -2.66 -14.32 1.64
C GLY A 67 -2.02 -13.41 0.60
N GLN A 68 -2.73 -13.11 -0.49
CA GLN A 68 -2.22 -12.25 -1.56
C GLN A 68 -2.88 -10.87 -1.51
N ILE A 69 -2.07 -9.81 -1.39
CA ILE A 69 -2.52 -8.42 -1.53
C ILE A 69 -2.00 -7.87 -2.85
N GLN A 70 -2.91 -7.39 -3.70
CA GLN A 70 -2.54 -6.64 -4.91
C GLN A 70 -2.79 -5.16 -4.70
N LEU A 71 -1.78 -4.33 -4.92
CA LEU A 71 -1.91 -2.88 -4.92
C LEU A 71 -2.19 -2.40 -6.34
N VAL A 72 -3.17 -1.50 -6.47
CA VAL A 72 -3.51 -0.90 -7.76
C VAL A 72 -3.70 0.59 -7.55
N GLU A 73 -2.92 1.39 -8.28
CA GLU A 73 -3.15 2.83 -8.36
C GLU A 73 -4.36 3.09 -9.27
N VAL A 74 -5.32 3.90 -8.80
CA VAL A 74 -6.49 4.30 -9.58
C VAL A 74 -6.39 5.78 -9.96
N GLN A 75 -6.49 6.04 -11.26
CA GLN A 75 -6.64 7.40 -11.79
C GLN A 75 -8.11 7.80 -11.69
N GLN A 76 -8.37 8.97 -11.10
CA GLN A 76 -9.67 9.65 -11.13
C GLN A 76 -9.56 10.84 -12.07
#